data_AF-A0A917SBD5-F1
#
_entry.id   AF-A0A917SBD5-F1
#
_cell.length_a   1.000
_cell.length_b   1.000
_cell.length_c   1.000
_cell.angle_alpha   90.00
_cell.angle_beta   90.00
_cell.angle_gamma   90.00
#
_symmetry.space_group_name_H-M   'P 1'
#
loop_
_entity.id
_entity.type
_entity.pdbx_description
1 polymer ?
#
loop_
_entity_poly.entity_id
_entity_poly.type
_entity_poly.pdbx_seq_one_letter_code
_entity_poly.pdbx_strand_id
1 'polypeptide(L)'
;MTKVANVADLTDGCIISKDIFINSSVLYRSGTYVTPALADELSEKGVQEVSIKNGPLTAFHRNFLEEKEITAHQLKALTERFQNDMSEIADELRYGRILHSEASYQWLRSVYLRTFSNPTVSLLMDSLKQWDPICYIHSVDVFVLCSLFLRQFHVKMPKGFILGCLLHDIGKLYTPRSILLKTGKLTEREYEQIKEHTLHGYELLNKLGFPSETCKIVRSHHERLNGSGYPDHCVVSEKDPDLKSISIADIYSALTLKRSYRSPMHATRAIQILLNDCMRNNLDLKSCFSFINFVHIFPPATQVLLTDGEVGTVVLNRNGSDILPKIKLHSQNRVIQLPSDLSLTIKSVIGWDSKEILMQEKRNWRDYIQNIVDGNALRALELLDALSDSKRIENVFIDLFERSMNEIEKRAHLQEIKPADLSIARTTTLSLLNWKMLKLLQDRKVEMGEAIVANLDSANEQLQLKMVDDLFAINGWKTLFLRENADLAMITDLLQRKKAGYLAVTLSEESQMFHVCNMLNVLRKQYPELTIFVHGASAHLIDDLPARGILTSADLSEFVVNLRRLFQLKAAGCKKN
;
A
#
# COMPACT_ATOMS: atom_id res chain seq x y z
N MET A 1 36.25 -15.81 1.70
CA MET A 1 37.31 -14.84 1.31
C MET A 1 36.65 -13.59 0.78
N THR A 2 37.22 -12.43 1.08
CA THR A 2 36.79 -11.13 0.53
C THR A 2 37.34 -10.97 -0.88
N LYS A 3 36.53 -10.52 -1.83
CA LYS A 3 36.91 -10.20 -3.22
C LYS A 3 36.35 -8.82 -3.60
N VAL A 4 37.05 -8.11 -4.48
CA VAL A 4 36.49 -6.91 -5.13
C VAL A 4 35.75 -7.36 -6.38
N ALA A 5 34.54 -6.86 -6.59
CA ALA A 5 33.73 -7.13 -7.77
C ALA A 5 33.23 -5.82 -8.36
N ASN A 6 33.08 -5.79 -9.68
CA ASN A 6 32.38 -4.69 -10.35
C ASN A 6 30.89 -4.74 -9.96
N VAL A 7 30.26 -3.58 -9.85
CA VAL A 7 28.82 -3.48 -9.52
C VAL A 7 27.96 -4.25 -10.52
N ALA A 8 28.33 -4.25 -11.81
CA ALA A 8 27.63 -5.00 -12.85
C ALA A 8 27.70 -6.53 -12.67
N ASP A 9 28.70 -7.03 -11.93
CA ASP A 9 28.93 -8.45 -11.68
C ASP A 9 28.42 -8.91 -10.29
N LEU A 10 27.70 -8.04 -9.57
CA LEU A 10 27.16 -8.36 -8.26
C LEU A 10 26.06 -9.43 -8.36
N THR A 11 26.30 -10.55 -7.70
CA THR A 11 25.32 -11.64 -7.59
C THR A 11 24.48 -11.49 -6.32
N ASP A 12 23.17 -11.72 -6.45
CA ASP A 12 22.23 -11.83 -5.31
C ASP A 12 22.77 -12.79 -4.23
N GLY A 13 22.75 -12.32 -2.99
CA GLY A 13 23.19 -13.08 -1.83
C GLY A 13 24.66 -12.92 -1.43
N CYS A 14 25.42 -12.05 -2.09
CA CYS A 14 26.71 -11.62 -1.55
C CYS A 14 26.52 -10.65 -0.36
N ILE A 15 27.56 -10.50 0.48
CA ILE A 15 27.57 -9.52 1.57
C ILE A 15 28.65 -8.48 1.31
N ILE A 16 28.31 -7.20 1.48
CA ILE A 16 29.28 -6.10 1.49
C ILE A 16 30.26 -6.31 2.64
N SER A 17 31.55 -6.38 2.33
CA SER A 17 32.61 -6.69 3.30
C SER A 17 33.33 -5.47 3.87
N LYS A 18 33.19 -4.30 3.22
CA LYS A 18 33.71 -3.00 3.66
C LYS A 18 32.65 -1.93 3.43
N ASP A 19 32.61 -0.94 4.30
CA ASP A 19 31.72 0.22 4.16
C ASP A 19 31.92 0.89 2.78
N ILE A 20 30.81 1.28 2.14
CA ILE A 20 30.77 1.99 0.86
C ILE A 20 30.60 3.46 1.17
N PHE A 21 31.40 4.32 0.54
CA PHE A 21 31.37 5.76 0.76
C PHE A 21 31.08 6.52 -0.52
N ILE A 22 30.30 7.59 -0.42
CA ILE A 22 30.13 8.62 -1.45
C ILE A 22 30.33 9.99 -0.78
N ASN A 23 31.21 10.82 -1.33
CA ASN A 23 31.51 12.16 -0.81
C ASN A 23 31.77 12.17 0.71
N SER A 24 32.59 11.23 1.19
CA SER A 24 32.94 11.02 2.61
C SER A 24 31.77 10.63 3.53
N SER A 25 30.58 10.37 2.99
CA SER A 25 29.43 9.85 3.71
C SER A 25 29.31 8.35 3.48
N VAL A 26 29.01 7.59 4.52
CA VAL A 26 28.74 6.15 4.39
C VAL A 26 27.42 5.98 3.66
N LEU A 27 27.46 5.33 2.50
CA LEU A 27 26.28 4.95 1.74
C LEU A 27 25.68 3.64 2.29
N TYR A 28 26.52 2.60 2.43
CA TYR A 28 26.14 1.32 3.03
C TYR A 28 27.26 0.81 3.93
N ARG A 29 26.88 0.18 5.04
CA ARG A 29 27.81 -0.46 5.96
C ARG A 29 28.21 -1.84 5.45
N SER A 30 29.39 -2.28 5.88
CA SER A 30 29.76 -3.69 5.86
C SER A 30 28.71 -4.54 6.60
N GLY A 31 28.48 -5.76 6.11
CA GLY A 31 27.41 -6.63 6.59
C GLY A 31 26.09 -6.51 5.82
N THR A 32 25.98 -5.63 4.82
CA THR A 32 24.75 -5.50 4.03
C THR A 32 24.59 -6.61 3.01
N TYR A 33 23.42 -7.25 2.99
CA TYR A 33 23.01 -8.25 2.00
C TYR A 33 22.78 -7.59 0.63
N VAL A 34 23.37 -8.14 -0.42
CA VAL A 34 23.27 -7.62 -1.79
C VAL A 34 22.09 -8.27 -2.52
N THR A 35 21.12 -7.44 -2.92
CA THR A 35 20.03 -7.76 -3.83
C THR A 35 20.26 -7.10 -5.20
N PRO A 36 19.52 -7.52 -6.25
CA PRO A 36 19.51 -6.80 -7.53
C PRO A 36 19.15 -5.32 -7.37
N ALA A 37 18.16 -5.00 -6.54
CA ALA A 37 17.75 -3.62 -6.29
C ALA A 37 18.87 -2.77 -5.66
N LEU A 38 19.67 -3.36 -4.75
CA LEU A 38 20.85 -2.68 -4.20
C LEU A 38 21.94 -2.48 -5.27
N ALA A 39 22.18 -3.46 -6.12
CA ALA A 39 23.15 -3.33 -7.21
C ALA A 39 22.76 -2.20 -8.19
N ASP A 40 21.47 -2.10 -8.53
CA ASP A 40 20.93 -1.01 -9.34
C ASP A 40 21.13 0.35 -8.66
N GLU A 41 20.84 0.48 -7.36
CA GLU A 41 21.05 1.72 -6.61
C GLU A 41 22.53 2.13 -6.55
N LEU A 42 23.44 1.16 -6.38
CA LEU A 42 24.88 1.42 -6.40
C LEU A 42 25.34 1.93 -7.78
N SER A 43 24.84 1.32 -8.85
CA SER A 43 25.13 1.71 -10.23
C SER A 43 24.60 3.12 -10.53
N GLU A 44 23.35 3.42 -10.16
CA GLU A 44 22.75 4.76 -10.31
C GLU A 44 23.53 5.85 -9.55
N LYS A 45 24.14 5.48 -8.42
CA LYS A 45 24.98 6.39 -7.61
C LYS A 45 26.43 6.47 -8.09
N GLY A 46 26.79 5.81 -9.19
CA GLY A 46 28.12 5.87 -9.80
C GLY A 46 29.18 5.04 -9.07
N VAL A 47 28.78 4.08 -8.24
CA VAL A 47 29.72 3.13 -7.62
C VAL A 47 30.14 2.11 -8.67
N GLN A 48 31.45 1.95 -8.91
CA GLN A 48 31.97 1.03 -9.92
C GLN A 48 32.36 -0.33 -9.34
N GLU A 49 32.95 -0.33 -8.15
CA GLU A 49 33.49 -1.54 -7.52
C GLU A 49 33.12 -1.59 -6.04
N VAL A 50 32.94 -2.81 -5.53
CA VAL A 50 32.60 -3.08 -4.14
C VAL A 50 33.35 -4.29 -3.62
N SER A 51 33.83 -4.18 -2.38
CA SER A 51 34.42 -5.30 -1.67
C SER A 51 33.31 -6.19 -1.12
N ILE A 52 33.18 -7.40 -1.62
CA ILE A 52 32.18 -8.37 -1.20
C ILE A 52 32.83 -9.61 -0.60
N LYS A 53 32.10 -10.30 0.26
CA LYS A 53 32.36 -11.68 0.65
C LYS A 53 31.19 -12.52 0.18
N ASN A 54 31.43 -13.80 -0.13
CA ASN A 54 30.33 -14.73 -0.34
C ASN A 54 29.43 -14.65 0.90
N GLY A 55 28.15 -14.30 0.70
CA GLY A 55 27.18 -14.24 1.78
C GLY A 55 26.87 -15.63 2.29
N PRO A 56 25.97 -15.78 3.28
CA PRO A 56 25.86 -17.02 4.00
C PRO A 56 25.22 -18.07 3.08
N LEU A 57 26.05 -18.88 2.43
CA LEU A 57 25.72 -20.23 1.98
C LEU A 57 25.74 -21.23 3.14
N THR A 58 25.95 -20.78 4.37
CA THR A 58 25.56 -21.59 5.52
C THR A 58 24.05 -21.52 5.61
N ALA A 59 23.39 -22.62 5.24
CA ALA A 59 21.97 -22.85 5.55
C ALA A 59 21.70 -22.37 6.98
N PHE A 60 20.52 -21.78 7.20
CA PHE A 60 19.97 -21.56 8.52
C PHE A 60 20.03 -22.90 9.24
N HIS A 61 21.08 -23.07 10.06
CA HIS A 61 21.28 -24.31 10.76
C HIS A 61 20.08 -24.46 11.68
N ARG A 62 19.44 -25.64 11.63
CA ARG A 62 18.25 -26.04 12.39
C ARG A 62 18.34 -25.76 13.91
N ASN A 63 19.51 -25.38 14.39
CA ASN A 63 19.91 -24.91 15.73
C ASN A 63 19.14 -23.67 16.26
N PHE A 64 17.99 -23.29 15.70
CA PHE A 64 17.03 -22.42 16.41
C PHE A 64 16.68 -22.99 17.80
N LEU A 65 16.87 -24.31 18.00
CA LEU A 65 16.62 -25.04 19.25
C LEU A 65 17.86 -25.25 20.12
N GLU A 66 19.08 -24.96 19.65
CA GLU A 66 20.26 -25.03 20.52
C GLU A 66 20.56 -23.62 21.05
N GLU A 67 20.26 -23.41 22.33
CA GLU A 67 20.68 -22.23 23.07
C GLU A 67 22.21 -22.14 23.03
N LYS A 68 22.76 -21.42 22.06
CA LYS A 68 24.13 -20.93 22.19
C LYS A 68 24.14 -19.88 23.27
N GLU A 69 25.03 -20.04 24.25
CA GLU A 69 25.23 -19.03 25.29
C GLU A 69 25.54 -17.67 24.64
N ILE A 70 24.70 -16.69 24.94
CA ILE A 70 24.92 -15.31 24.53
C ILE A 70 26.08 -14.77 25.37
N THR A 71 27.19 -14.40 24.73
CA THR A 71 28.33 -13.81 25.45
C THR A 71 27.91 -12.48 26.12
N ALA A 72 28.59 -12.08 27.20
CA ALA A 72 28.28 -10.83 27.89
C ALA A 72 28.31 -9.59 26.97
N HIS A 73 29.24 -9.57 26.00
CA HIS A 73 29.32 -8.51 25.00
C HIS A 73 28.11 -8.51 24.05
N GLN A 74 27.71 -9.67 23.53
CA GLN A 74 26.51 -9.80 22.69
C GLN A 74 25.25 -9.42 23.45
N LEU A 75 25.13 -9.82 24.72
CA LEU A 75 23.99 -9.49 25.56
C LEU A 75 23.85 -7.97 25.74
N LYS A 76 24.97 -7.28 25.99
CA LYS A 76 24.98 -5.82 26.10
C LYS A 76 24.51 -5.16 24.79
N ALA A 77 25.13 -5.52 23.67
CA ALA A 77 24.79 -4.95 22.36
C ALA A 77 23.33 -5.21 21.96
N LEU A 78 22.82 -6.43 22.19
CA LEU A 78 21.43 -6.77 21.90
C LEU A 78 20.44 -6.08 22.86
N THR A 79 20.85 -5.82 24.11
CA THR A 79 20.02 -5.07 25.07
C THR A 79 19.91 -3.60 24.66
N GLU A 80 21.02 -2.97 24.25
CA GLU A 80 21.03 -1.61 23.72
C GLU A 80 20.18 -1.51 22.44
N ARG A 81 20.31 -2.50 21.53
CA ARG A 81 19.47 -2.59 20.33
C ARG A 81 17.97 -2.66 20.69
N PHE A 82 17.60 -3.53 21.61
CA PHE A 82 16.21 -3.65 22.07
C PHE A 82 15.69 -2.34 22.65
N GLN A 83 16.48 -1.66 23.50
CA GLN A 83 16.08 -0.37 24.08
C GLN A 83 15.88 0.70 23.01
N ASN A 84 16.78 0.79 22.03
CA ASN A 84 16.67 1.74 20.92
C ASN A 84 15.43 1.46 20.08
N ASP A 85 15.23 0.22 19.64
CA ASP A 85 14.07 -0.14 18.83
C ASP A 85 12.76 0.09 19.60
N MET A 86 12.71 -0.27 20.89
CA MET A 86 11.55 0.03 21.74
C MET A 86 11.33 1.54 21.89
N SER A 87 12.38 2.36 21.98
CA SER A 87 12.22 3.83 22.05
C SER A 87 11.65 4.44 20.78
N GLU A 88 11.89 3.83 19.62
CA GLU A 88 11.34 4.27 18.34
C GLU A 88 9.86 3.90 18.15
N ILE A 89 9.41 2.78 18.74
CA ILE A 89 8.05 2.26 18.54
C ILE A 89 7.12 2.45 19.75
N ALA A 90 7.62 2.50 20.98
CA ALA A 90 6.82 2.41 22.21
C ALA A 90 6.18 3.74 22.62
N ASP A 91 5.34 4.30 21.75
CA ASP A 91 4.37 5.32 22.13
C ASP A 91 3.17 4.65 22.81
N GLU A 92 2.82 5.11 24.02
CA GLU A 92 1.71 4.59 24.82
C GLU A 92 0.37 4.64 24.06
N LEU A 93 0.17 5.65 23.20
CA LEU A 93 -1.09 5.83 22.48
C LEU A 93 -1.43 4.69 21.51
N ARG A 94 -0.44 4.00 20.96
CA ARG A 94 -0.62 2.88 20.00
C ARG A 94 -0.53 1.51 20.66
N TYR A 95 0.24 1.37 21.74
CA TYR A 95 0.32 0.13 22.50
C TYR A 95 -0.79 0.01 23.55
N GLY A 96 -1.56 1.10 23.73
CA GLY A 96 -2.57 1.23 24.75
C GLY A 96 -1.99 0.78 26.08
N ARG A 97 -2.55 -0.30 26.65
CA ARG A 97 -2.16 -0.73 27.99
C ARG A 97 -1.20 -1.91 28.06
N ILE A 98 -0.75 -2.44 26.93
CA ILE A 98 -0.05 -3.74 26.87
C ILE A 98 1.34 -3.66 27.53
N LEU A 99 2.05 -2.54 27.37
CA LEU A 99 3.43 -2.39 27.84
C LEU A 99 3.55 -1.89 29.30
N HIS A 100 2.46 -1.70 30.04
CA HIS A 100 2.53 -1.23 31.44
C HIS A 100 2.99 -2.31 32.44
N SER A 101 3.05 -3.58 32.03
CA SER A 101 3.48 -4.67 32.90
C SER A 101 4.97 -4.93 32.75
N GLU A 102 5.72 -4.77 33.84
CA GLU A 102 7.16 -5.10 33.90
C GLU A 102 7.43 -6.55 33.49
N ALA A 103 6.58 -7.48 33.94
CA ALA A 103 6.66 -8.88 33.53
C ALA A 103 6.44 -9.06 32.02
N SER A 104 5.57 -8.26 31.41
CA SER A 104 5.34 -8.25 29.96
C SER A 104 6.59 -7.82 29.21
N TYR A 105 7.16 -6.69 29.64
CA TYR A 105 8.37 -6.10 29.06
C TYR A 105 9.60 -7.03 29.17
N GLN A 106 9.87 -7.60 30.35
CA GLN A 106 11.05 -8.46 30.55
C GLN A 106 11.02 -9.74 29.71
N TRP A 107 9.84 -10.36 29.56
CA TRP A 107 9.76 -11.55 28.71
C TRP A 107 9.77 -11.18 27.23
N LEU A 108 9.22 -10.03 26.82
CA LEU A 108 9.38 -9.55 25.44
C LEU A 108 10.87 -9.37 25.12
N ARG A 109 11.61 -8.73 26.03
CA ARG A 109 13.07 -8.61 25.94
C ARG A 109 13.72 -9.98 25.78
N SER A 110 13.34 -10.99 26.56
CA SER A 110 13.90 -12.34 26.43
C SER A 110 13.66 -12.98 25.05
N VAL A 111 12.47 -12.79 24.47
CA VAL A 111 12.11 -13.30 23.14
C VAL A 111 12.90 -12.55 22.06
N TYR A 112 13.00 -11.22 22.18
CA TYR A 112 13.79 -10.38 21.30
C TYR A 112 15.27 -10.79 21.29
N LEU A 113 15.90 -10.88 22.47
CA LEU A 113 17.32 -11.23 22.60
C LEU A 113 17.63 -12.60 21.98
N ARG A 114 16.78 -13.61 22.23
CA ARG A 114 16.94 -14.93 21.61
C ARG A 114 16.82 -14.87 20.08
N THR A 115 15.85 -14.13 19.57
CA THR A 115 15.61 -14.01 18.12
C THR A 115 16.77 -13.33 17.41
N PHE A 116 17.22 -12.17 17.92
CA PHE A 116 18.32 -11.40 17.33
C PHE A 116 19.71 -11.97 17.61
N SER A 117 19.86 -12.89 18.58
CA SER A 117 21.12 -13.61 18.77
C SER A 117 21.51 -14.48 17.56
N ASN A 118 20.55 -14.83 16.71
CA ASN A 118 20.81 -15.54 15.47
C ASN A 118 21.51 -14.60 14.45
N PRO A 119 22.74 -14.92 14.00
CA PRO A 119 23.48 -14.05 13.09
C PRO A 119 22.79 -13.81 11.76
N THR A 120 22.08 -14.81 11.21
CA THR A 120 21.36 -14.68 9.95
C THR A 120 20.15 -13.75 10.09
N VAL A 121 19.40 -13.86 11.19
CA VAL A 121 18.28 -12.94 11.47
C VAL A 121 18.79 -11.52 11.65
N SER A 122 19.82 -11.31 12.47
CA SER A 122 20.43 -9.99 12.64
C SER A 122 20.94 -9.41 11.33
N LEU A 123 21.63 -10.20 10.50
CA LEU A 123 22.11 -9.78 9.19
C LEU A 123 20.98 -9.29 8.28
N LEU A 124 19.90 -10.06 8.17
CA LEU A 124 18.74 -9.73 7.33
C LEU A 124 18.05 -8.46 7.84
N MET A 125 17.83 -8.36 9.15
CA MET A 125 17.21 -7.19 9.76
C MET A 125 18.09 -5.95 9.67
N ASP A 126 19.42 -6.06 9.79
CA ASP A 126 20.35 -4.95 9.63
C ASP A 126 20.45 -4.49 8.16
N SER A 127 20.32 -5.42 7.22
CA SER A 127 20.22 -5.11 5.79
C SER A 127 18.91 -4.37 5.51
N LEU A 128 17.79 -4.83 6.07
CA LEU A 128 16.50 -4.16 5.95
C LEU A 128 16.54 -2.76 6.57
N LYS A 129 17.14 -2.60 7.76
CA LYS A 129 17.29 -1.30 8.44
C LYS A 129 18.05 -0.28 7.58
N GLN A 130 19.07 -0.72 6.85
CA GLN A 130 19.83 0.16 5.96
C GLN A 130 19.08 0.49 4.66
N TRP A 131 18.36 -0.48 4.11
CA TRP A 131 17.61 -0.33 2.87
C TRP A 131 16.34 0.51 3.05
N ASP A 132 15.49 0.07 3.98
CA ASP A 132 14.21 0.68 4.33
C ASP A 132 14.06 0.70 5.88
N PRO A 133 14.53 1.79 6.52
CA PRO A 133 14.42 1.96 7.97
C PRO A 133 12.96 1.92 8.48
N ILE A 134 12.00 2.36 7.67
CA ILE A 134 10.58 2.39 8.05
C ILE A 134 10.04 0.95 8.12
N CYS A 135 10.35 0.16 7.09
CA CYS A 135 9.97 -1.25 7.06
C CYS A 135 10.63 -2.06 8.18
N TYR A 136 11.87 -1.74 8.55
CA TYR A 136 12.55 -2.35 9.70
C TYR A 136 11.75 -2.13 10.99
N ILE A 137 11.40 -0.88 11.30
CA ILE A 137 10.64 -0.52 12.50
C ILE A 137 9.26 -1.18 12.48
N HIS A 138 8.61 -1.21 11.33
CA HIS A 138 7.35 -1.92 11.15
C HIS A 138 7.44 -3.42 11.44
N SER A 139 8.48 -4.08 10.93
CA SER A 139 8.75 -5.50 11.19
C SER A 139 9.00 -5.78 12.68
N VAL A 140 9.74 -4.91 13.37
CA VAL A 140 9.94 -5.02 14.83
C VAL A 140 8.64 -4.80 15.59
N ASP A 141 7.84 -3.80 15.21
CA ASP A 141 6.57 -3.49 15.86
C ASP A 141 5.54 -4.63 15.70
N VAL A 142 5.41 -5.21 14.51
CA VAL A 142 4.57 -6.40 14.27
C VAL A 142 5.07 -7.59 15.10
N PHE A 143 6.38 -7.82 15.16
CA PHE A 143 6.97 -8.84 16.04
C PHE A 143 6.59 -8.63 17.51
N VAL A 144 6.65 -7.39 18.02
CA VAL A 144 6.29 -7.05 19.41
C VAL A 144 4.80 -7.29 19.66
N LEU A 145 3.93 -6.75 18.81
CA LEU A 145 2.47 -6.88 18.93
C LEU A 145 2.05 -8.35 18.92
N CYS A 146 2.54 -9.15 17.95
CA CYS A 146 2.23 -10.56 17.86
C CYS A 146 2.78 -11.36 19.05
N SER A 147 4.02 -11.08 19.50
CA SER A 147 4.61 -11.76 20.66
C SER A 147 3.77 -11.55 21.93
N LEU A 148 3.40 -10.31 22.22
CA LEU A 148 2.62 -9.97 23.40
C LEU A 148 1.18 -10.51 23.31
N PHE A 149 0.57 -10.46 22.11
CA PHE A 149 -0.76 -11.01 21.87
C PHE A 149 -0.83 -12.52 22.18
N LEU A 150 0.14 -13.30 21.69
CA LEU A 150 0.20 -14.74 21.96
C LEU A 150 0.37 -15.04 23.45
N ARG A 151 1.17 -14.24 24.14
CA ARG A 151 1.37 -14.40 25.57
C ARG A 151 0.10 -14.15 26.36
N GLN A 152 -0.61 -13.05 26.08
CA GLN A 152 -1.81 -12.68 26.82
C GLN A 152 -2.91 -13.74 26.69
N PHE A 153 -3.14 -14.25 25.48
CA PHE A 153 -4.19 -15.24 25.22
C PHE A 153 -3.73 -16.69 25.29
N HIS A 154 -2.48 -16.95 25.67
CA HIS A 154 -1.89 -18.29 25.76
C HIS A 154 -2.08 -19.13 24.49
N VAL A 155 -2.04 -18.46 23.33
CA VAL A 155 -2.32 -19.07 22.03
C VAL A 155 -1.08 -19.86 21.58
N LYS A 156 -1.25 -21.16 21.37
CA LYS A 156 -0.20 -22.01 20.79
C LYS A 156 -0.12 -21.75 19.28
N MET A 157 1.00 -21.19 18.84
CA MET A 157 1.33 -21.03 17.42
C MET A 157 2.51 -21.93 17.02
N PRO A 158 2.71 -22.19 15.72
CA PRO A 158 3.89 -22.89 15.24
C PRO A 158 5.18 -22.19 15.68
N LYS A 159 6.26 -22.95 15.91
CA LYS A 159 7.54 -22.41 16.40
C LYS A 159 8.11 -21.30 15.52
N GLY A 160 7.85 -21.36 14.20
CA GLY A 160 8.28 -20.36 13.23
C GLY A 160 7.43 -19.09 13.15
N PHE A 161 6.34 -18.99 13.91
CA PHE A 161 5.38 -17.88 13.79
C PHE A 161 5.99 -16.52 14.13
N ILE A 162 6.59 -16.40 15.31
CA ILE A 162 7.21 -15.15 15.78
C ILE A 162 8.33 -14.69 14.86
N LEU A 163 9.11 -15.65 14.33
CA LEU A 163 10.14 -15.36 13.32
C LEU A 163 9.52 -14.90 12.00
N GLY A 164 8.39 -15.49 11.60
CA GLY A 164 7.60 -15.06 10.45
C GLY A 164 7.06 -13.65 10.63
N CYS A 165 6.58 -13.28 11.82
CA CYS A 165 6.16 -11.91 12.13
C CYS A 165 7.29 -10.89 12.01
N LEU A 166 8.50 -11.24 12.44
CA LEU A 166 9.67 -10.35 12.31
C LEU A 166 10.12 -10.20 10.86
N LEU A 167 10.01 -11.26 10.05
CA LEU A 167 10.55 -11.31 8.70
C LEU A 167 9.48 -11.18 7.60
N HIS A 168 8.22 -10.92 7.95
CA HIS A 168 7.09 -10.96 7.00
C HIS A 168 7.33 -10.09 5.76
N ASP A 169 8.03 -8.98 5.96
CA ASP A 169 8.27 -7.94 4.97
C ASP A 169 9.70 -7.99 4.37
N ILE A 170 10.51 -9.01 4.70
CA ILE A 170 11.94 -9.05 4.36
C ILE A 170 12.21 -9.00 2.85
N GLY A 171 11.26 -9.46 2.04
CA GLY A 171 11.37 -9.40 0.59
C GLY A 171 11.39 -7.98 0.02
N LYS A 172 11.08 -6.95 0.81
CA LYS A 172 11.24 -5.54 0.39
C LYS A 172 12.68 -5.16 0.12
N LEU A 173 13.66 -5.96 0.57
CA LEU A 173 15.06 -5.85 0.11
C LEU A 173 15.22 -5.93 -1.42
N TYR A 174 14.26 -6.57 -2.11
CA TYR A 174 14.23 -6.69 -3.56
C TYR A 174 13.39 -5.62 -4.25
N THR A 175 12.66 -4.80 -3.49
CA THR A 175 11.88 -3.69 -4.04
C THR A 175 12.78 -2.45 -4.18
N PRO A 176 12.74 -1.75 -5.33
CA PRO A 176 13.50 -0.52 -5.53
C PRO A 176 13.27 0.50 -4.41
N ARG A 177 14.37 1.07 -3.89
CA ARG A 177 14.31 2.00 -2.75
C ARG A 177 13.54 3.28 -3.08
N SER A 178 13.59 3.73 -4.33
CA SER A 178 12.82 4.88 -4.83
C SER A 178 11.31 4.69 -4.69
N ILE A 179 10.82 3.44 -4.76
CA ILE A 179 9.42 3.09 -4.57
C ILE A 179 9.08 3.03 -3.08
N LEU A 180 9.93 2.37 -2.27
CA LEU A 180 9.71 2.21 -0.83
C LEU A 180 9.69 3.55 -0.08
N LEU A 181 10.58 4.46 -0.45
CA LEU A 181 10.73 5.77 0.21
C LEU A 181 9.92 6.88 -0.46
N LYS A 182 9.06 6.55 -1.43
CA LYS A 182 8.23 7.53 -2.13
C LYS A 182 7.32 8.25 -1.15
N THR A 183 7.34 9.59 -1.19
CA THR A 183 6.50 10.42 -0.31
C THR A 183 5.09 10.65 -0.85
N GLY A 184 4.93 10.51 -2.16
CA GLY A 184 3.63 10.57 -2.83
C GLY A 184 2.85 9.26 -2.74
N LYS A 185 1.62 9.30 -3.28
CA LYS A 185 0.82 8.09 -3.48
C LYS A 185 1.51 7.16 -4.47
N LEU A 186 1.47 5.87 -4.16
CA LEU A 186 1.89 4.83 -5.09
C LEU A 186 0.93 4.79 -6.27
N THR A 187 1.52 4.62 -7.44
CA THR A 187 0.84 4.15 -8.63
C THR A 187 0.52 2.68 -8.51
N GLU A 188 -0.35 2.20 -9.36
CA GLU A 188 -0.68 0.79 -9.41
C GLU A 188 0.52 -0.07 -9.81
N ARG A 189 1.33 0.40 -10.77
CA ARG A 189 2.55 -0.29 -11.20
C ARG A 189 3.53 -0.47 -10.04
N GLU A 190 3.79 0.61 -9.31
CA GLU A 190 4.68 0.59 -8.14
C GLU A 190 4.12 -0.33 -7.05
N TYR A 191 2.80 -0.33 -6.87
CA TYR A 191 2.14 -1.21 -5.92
C TYR A 191 2.27 -2.69 -6.29
N GLU A 192 2.12 -3.07 -7.57
CA GLU A 192 2.37 -4.43 -8.03
C GLU A 192 3.82 -4.87 -7.76
N GLN A 193 4.80 -4.00 -7.98
CA GLN A 193 6.20 -4.29 -7.63
C GLN A 193 6.41 -4.45 -6.12
N ILE A 194 5.69 -3.68 -5.30
CA ILE A 194 5.72 -3.88 -3.84
C ILE A 194 5.16 -5.25 -3.48
N LYS A 195 4.04 -5.69 -4.07
CA LYS A 195 3.41 -6.99 -3.73
C LYS A 195 4.36 -8.19 -3.87
N GLU A 196 5.30 -8.12 -4.81
CA GLU A 196 6.30 -9.17 -5.06
C GLU A 196 7.21 -9.45 -3.84
N HIS A 197 7.26 -8.55 -2.85
CA HIS A 197 8.03 -8.79 -1.61
C HIS A 197 7.62 -10.08 -0.90
N THR A 198 6.35 -10.48 -0.97
CA THR A 198 5.86 -11.75 -0.40
C THR A 198 6.57 -12.96 -1.03
N LEU A 199 6.72 -12.94 -2.35
CA LEU A 199 7.37 -13.99 -3.12
C LEU A 199 8.90 -13.94 -2.92
N HIS A 200 9.50 -12.77 -3.08
CA HIS A 200 10.95 -12.59 -2.88
C HIS A 200 11.39 -12.96 -1.46
N GLY A 201 10.58 -12.60 -0.45
CA GLY A 201 10.81 -12.96 0.95
C GLY A 201 10.72 -14.47 1.15
N TYR A 202 9.70 -15.13 0.60
CA TYR A 202 9.58 -16.58 0.63
C TYR A 202 10.79 -17.28 -0.01
N GLU A 203 11.17 -16.85 -1.22
CA GLU A 203 12.30 -17.42 -1.96
C GLU A 203 13.62 -17.26 -1.19
N LEU A 204 13.88 -16.06 -0.66
CA LEU A 204 15.05 -15.76 0.15
C LEU A 204 15.12 -16.67 1.38
N LEU A 205 14.04 -16.73 2.18
CA LEU A 205 14.02 -17.49 3.42
C LEU A 205 14.08 -19.00 3.17
N ASN A 206 13.43 -19.48 2.10
CA ASN A 206 13.49 -20.88 1.70
C ASN A 206 14.91 -21.28 1.24
N LYS A 207 15.56 -20.45 0.42
CA LYS A 207 16.96 -20.64 -0.01
C LYS A 207 17.92 -20.66 1.18
N LEU A 208 17.65 -19.82 2.18
CA LEU A 208 18.41 -19.78 3.43
C LEU A 208 18.02 -20.90 4.40
N GLY A 209 17.02 -21.76 4.13
CA GLY A 209 16.68 -22.91 4.98
C GLY A 209 15.90 -22.57 6.26
N PHE A 210 15.17 -21.45 6.28
CA PHE A 210 14.28 -21.12 7.39
C PHE A 210 13.13 -22.14 7.53
N PRO A 211 12.48 -22.23 8.70
CA PRO A 211 11.32 -23.12 8.90
C PRO A 211 10.20 -22.84 7.88
N SER A 212 9.56 -23.91 7.40
CA SER A 212 8.47 -23.80 6.42
C SER A 212 7.33 -22.89 6.88
N GLU A 213 7.07 -22.85 8.18
CA GLU A 213 6.01 -22.05 8.80
C GLU A 213 6.37 -20.56 8.76
N THR A 214 7.65 -20.22 8.93
CA THR A 214 8.15 -18.85 8.74
C THR A 214 7.97 -18.43 7.27
N CYS A 215 8.38 -19.29 6.33
CA CYS A 215 8.23 -19.02 4.91
C CYS A 215 6.75 -18.85 4.50
N LYS A 216 5.84 -19.69 5.03
CA LYS A 216 4.39 -19.57 4.82
C LYS A 216 3.87 -18.18 5.23
N ILE A 217 4.27 -17.70 6.40
CA ILE A 217 3.81 -16.39 6.91
C ILE A 217 4.31 -15.27 6.01
N VAL A 218 5.59 -15.27 5.66
CA VAL A 218 6.17 -14.26 4.76
C VAL A 218 5.47 -14.24 3.41
N ARG A 219 5.15 -15.40 2.85
CA ARG A 219 4.40 -15.49 1.59
C ARG A 219 2.96 -14.98 1.72
N SER A 220 2.25 -15.36 2.78
CA SER A 220 0.79 -15.31 2.80
C SER A 220 0.19 -14.29 3.78
N HIS A 221 0.99 -13.46 4.46
CA HIS A 221 0.47 -12.47 5.43
C HIS A 221 -0.44 -11.39 4.80
N HIS A 222 -0.43 -11.24 3.48
CA HIS A 222 -1.33 -10.37 2.75
C HIS A 222 -2.54 -11.08 2.12
N GLU A 223 -2.70 -12.39 2.34
CA GLU A 223 -3.91 -13.13 1.98
C GLU A 223 -5.11 -12.69 2.84
N ARG A 224 -6.33 -12.85 2.32
CA ARG A 224 -7.57 -12.33 2.94
C ARG A 224 -8.67 -13.39 3.00
N LEU A 225 -9.65 -13.22 3.88
CA LEU A 225 -10.75 -14.20 4.03
C LEU A 225 -11.65 -14.31 2.80
N ASN A 226 -11.69 -13.29 1.94
CA ASN A 226 -12.47 -13.29 0.70
C ASN A 226 -11.62 -13.59 -0.55
N GLY A 227 -10.35 -13.99 -0.39
CA GLY A 227 -9.44 -14.25 -1.51
C GLY A 227 -8.97 -13.01 -2.28
N SER A 228 -9.32 -11.80 -1.83
CA SER A 228 -8.84 -10.55 -2.47
C SER A 228 -7.37 -10.22 -2.17
N GLY A 229 -6.75 -10.97 -1.26
CA GLY A 229 -5.35 -10.82 -0.89
C GLY A 229 -4.38 -11.30 -1.98
N TYR A 230 -3.09 -11.34 -1.67
CA TYR A 230 -2.02 -11.73 -2.58
C TYR A 230 -0.91 -12.44 -1.79
N PRO A 231 0.00 -13.20 -2.44
CA PRO A 231 0.19 -13.35 -3.89
C PRO A 231 -0.64 -14.44 -4.57
N ASP A 232 -1.22 -15.38 -3.81
CA ASP A 232 -1.87 -16.59 -4.33
C ASP A 232 -3.39 -16.42 -4.48
N HIS A 233 -3.98 -15.33 -3.97
CA HIS A 233 -5.43 -15.10 -3.95
C HIS A 233 -6.18 -16.22 -3.22
N CYS A 234 -5.53 -16.77 -2.19
CA CYS A 234 -6.08 -17.87 -1.39
C CYS A 234 -7.05 -17.35 -0.34
N VAL A 235 -8.07 -18.15 -0.06
CA VAL A 235 -9.00 -17.88 1.05
C VAL A 235 -8.35 -18.29 2.37
N VAL A 236 -8.04 -17.31 3.21
CA VAL A 236 -7.62 -17.56 4.60
C VAL A 236 -8.80 -18.18 5.36
N SER A 237 -8.56 -19.31 6.03
CA SER A 237 -9.62 -20.10 6.66
C SER A 237 -9.53 -20.10 8.18
N GLU A 238 -10.51 -20.69 8.87
CA GLU A 238 -10.41 -20.94 10.32
C GLU A 238 -9.19 -21.78 10.73
N LYS A 239 -8.59 -22.52 9.79
CA LYS A 239 -7.40 -23.35 10.04
C LYS A 239 -6.09 -22.54 10.00
N ASP A 240 -6.14 -21.24 9.70
CA ASP A 240 -4.99 -20.34 9.57
C ASP A 240 -5.00 -19.23 10.65
N PRO A 241 -4.97 -19.59 11.94
CA PRO A 241 -5.01 -18.61 13.04
C PRO A 241 -3.78 -17.70 13.06
N ASP A 242 -2.65 -18.17 12.52
CA ASP A 242 -1.41 -17.43 12.33
C ASP A 242 -1.62 -16.26 11.34
N LEU A 243 -2.13 -16.54 10.14
CA LEU A 243 -2.37 -15.54 9.10
C LEU A 243 -3.41 -14.49 9.51
N LYS A 244 -4.46 -14.92 10.22
CA LYS A 244 -5.48 -14.00 10.79
C LYS A 244 -4.86 -13.01 11.78
N SER A 245 -3.98 -13.51 12.65
CA SER A 245 -3.37 -12.72 13.72
C SER A 245 -2.35 -11.72 13.16
N ILE A 246 -1.45 -12.17 12.27
CA ILE A 246 -0.46 -11.28 11.67
C ILE A 246 -1.10 -10.23 10.77
N SER A 247 -2.13 -10.55 9.98
CA SER A 247 -2.80 -9.57 9.10
C SER A 247 -3.33 -8.37 9.88
N ILE A 248 -3.88 -8.60 11.08
CA ILE A 248 -4.39 -7.53 11.93
C ILE A 248 -3.24 -6.68 12.48
N ALA A 249 -2.19 -7.31 13.01
CA ALA A 249 -1.04 -6.61 13.56
C ALA A 249 -0.26 -5.83 12.50
N ASP A 250 -0.09 -6.40 11.32
CA ASP A 250 0.51 -5.79 10.12
C ASP A 250 -0.23 -4.50 9.74
N ILE A 251 -1.54 -4.60 9.46
CA ILE A 251 -2.35 -3.43 9.07
C ILE A 251 -2.36 -2.37 10.18
N TYR A 252 -2.54 -2.79 11.44
CA TYR A 252 -2.55 -1.86 12.58
C TYR A 252 -1.22 -1.10 12.69
N SER A 253 -0.10 -1.82 12.64
CA SER A 253 1.24 -1.26 12.72
C SER A 253 1.50 -0.30 11.56
N ALA A 254 1.15 -0.71 10.34
CA ALA A 254 1.33 0.06 9.13
C ALA A 254 0.57 1.40 9.14
N LEU A 255 -0.63 1.43 9.73
CA LEU A 255 -1.47 2.62 9.86
C LEU A 255 -0.99 3.57 10.98
N THR A 256 -0.55 3.02 12.11
CA THR A 256 -0.23 3.79 13.31
C THR A 256 1.23 4.23 13.38
N LEU A 257 2.15 3.62 12.62
CA LEU A 257 3.56 4.04 12.60
C LEU A 257 3.76 5.37 11.90
N LYS A 258 4.68 6.17 12.45
CA LYS A 258 5.17 7.36 11.77
C LYS A 258 5.94 6.94 10.52
N ARG A 259 5.60 7.51 9.38
CA ARG A 259 6.34 7.34 8.13
C ARG A 259 6.88 8.68 7.67
N SER A 260 7.93 8.69 6.85
CA SER A 260 8.56 9.92 6.33
C SER A 260 7.57 10.84 5.61
N TYR A 261 6.49 10.26 5.08
CA TYR A 261 5.54 10.92 4.19
C TYR A 261 4.13 11.03 4.74
N ARG A 262 3.88 10.46 5.93
CA ARG A 262 2.55 10.46 6.55
C ARG A 262 2.70 10.51 8.06
N SER A 263 1.97 11.44 8.68
CA SER A 263 1.78 11.45 10.12
C SER A 263 1.11 10.14 10.59
N PRO A 264 1.45 9.63 11.79
CA PRO A 264 0.75 8.51 12.41
C PRO A 264 -0.76 8.68 12.36
N MET A 265 -1.48 7.62 11.98
CA MET A 265 -2.92 7.58 12.20
C MET A 265 -3.20 7.33 13.69
N HIS A 266 -4.17 8.04 14.25
CA HIS A 266 -4.66 7.73 15.59
C HIS A 266 -5.12 6.27 15.67
N ALA A 267 -4.73 5.57 16.74
CA ALA A 267 -5.01 4.16 16.92
C ALA A 267 -6.50 3.82 16.84
N THR A 268 -7.38 4.68 17.36
CA THR A 268 -8.83 4.54 17.23
C THR A 268 -9.28 4.52 15.77
N ARG A 269 -8.76 5.41 14.92
CA ARG A 269 -9.06 5.41 13.48
C ARG A 269 -8.49 4.18 12.78
N ALA A 270 -7.29 3.72 13.16
CA ALA A 270 -6.70 2.50 12.61
C ALA A 270 -7.59 1.27 12.91
N ILE A 271 -8.12 1.16 14.14
CA ILE A 271 -9.03 0.08 14.51
C ILE A 271 -10.37 0.18 13.76
N GLN A 272 -10.90 1.38 13.52
CA GLN A 272 -12.09 1.52 12.67
C GLN A 272 -11.85 0.98 11.26
N ILE A 273 -10.65 1.17 10.69
CA ILE A 273 -10.29 0.60 9.38
C ILE A 273 -10.29 -0.93 9.45
N LEU A 274 -9.66 -1.52 10.48
CA LEU A 274 -9.68 -2.97 10.68
C LEU A 274 -11.10 -3.52 10.79
N LEU A 275 -11.97 -2.86 11.56
CA LEU A 275 -13.36 -3.27 11.73
C LEU A 275 -14.17 -3.14 10.43
N ASN A 276 -13.95 -2.09 9.65
CA ASN A 276 -14.54 -1.96 8.31
C ASN A 276 -14.07 -3.08 7.37
N ASP A 277 -12.80 -3.47 7.43
CA ASP A 277 -12.27 -4.59 6.66
C ASP A 277 -12.86 -5.93 7.12
N CYS A 278 -13.18 -6.08 8.41
CA CYS A 278 -13.95 -7.22 8.89
C CYS A 278 -15.37 -7.24 8.29
N MET A 279 -16.05 -6.09 8.20
CA MET A 279 -17.38 -6.00 7.59
C MET A 279 -17.39 -6.35 6.09
N ARG A 280 -16.25 -6.17 5.42
CA ARG A 280 -16.04 -6.57 4.01
C ARG A 280 -15.59 -8.02 3.84
N ASN A 281 -15.52 -8.78 4.93
CA ASN A 281 -14.96 -10.13 4.94
C ASN A 281 -13.51 -10.19 4.42
N ASN A 282 -12.71 -9.14 4.65
CA ASN A 282 -11.27 -9.16 4.39
C ASN A 282 -10.50 -9.77 5.57
N LEU A 283 -10.94 -9.47 6.80
CA LEU A 283 -10.31 -9.83 8.07
C LEU A 283 -11.29 -10.55 9.00
N ASP A 284 -10.74 -11.34 9.92
CA ASP A 284 -11.52 -12.11 10.89
C ASP A 284 -12.00 -11.24 12.05
N LEU A 285 -13.32 -11.07 12.15
CA LEU A 285 -13.94 -10.21 13.16
C LEU A 285 -13.61 -10.64 14.60
N LYS A 286 -13.59 -11.95 14.87
CA LYS A 286 -13.28 -12.49 16.19
C LYS A 286 -11.84 -12.17 16.59
N SER A 287 -10.90 -12.37 15.68
CA SER A 287 -9.49 -12.03 15.86
C SER A 287 -9.30 -10.52 16.04
N CYS A 288 -10.07 -9.70 15.32
CA CYS A 288 -10.07 -8.24 15.47
C CYS A 288 -10.59 -7.82 16.86
N PHE A 289 -11.66 -8.41 17.35
CA PHE A 289 -12.15 -8.15 18.72
C PHE A 289 -11.14 -8.60 19.77
N SER A 290 -10.50 -9.76 19.60
CA SER A 290 -9.40 -10.19 20.47
C SER A 290 -8.25 -9.19 20.46
N PHE A 291 -7.89 -8.64 19.30
CA PHE A 291 -6.85 -7.62 19.18
C PHE A 291 -7.25 -6.31 19.87
N ILE A 292 -8.49 -5.85 19.72
CA ILE A 292 -9.02 -4.65 20.41
C ILE A 292 -8.99 -4.84 21.93
N ASN A 293 -9.43 -6.01 22.41
CA ASN A 293 -9.37 -6.35 23.84
C ASN A 293 -7.92 -6.46 24.35
N PHE A 294 -6.96 -6.77 23.46
CA PHE A 294 -5.54 -6.82 23.79
C PHE A 294 -4.93 -5.43 23.90
N VAL A 295 -5.12 -4.56 22.91
CA VAL A 295 -4.57 -3.18 22.95
C VAL A 295 -5.33 -2.27 23.92
N HIS A 296 -6.59 -2.58 24.24
CA HIS A 296 -7.48 -1.74 25.04
C HIS A 296 -7.74 -0.35 24.45
N ILE A 297 -7.86 -0.28 23.12
CA ILE A 297 -8.18 0.94 22.37
C ILE A 297 -9.51 0.71 21.67
N PHE A 298 -10.55 1.40 22.12
CA PHE A 298 -11.92 1.13 21.67
C PHE A 298 -12.42 2.29 20.83
N PRO A 299 -12.62 2.12 19.51
CA PRO A 299 -13.11 3.21 18.69
C PRO A 299 -14.58 3.53 19.00
N PRO A 300 -15.05 4.73 18.61
CA PRO A 300 -16.46 5.09 18.67
C PRO A 300 -17.36 4.03 18.02
N ALA A 301 -18.55 3.89 18.60
CA ALA A 301 -19.59 2.93 18.23
C ALA A 301 -19.26 1.45 18.49
N THR A 302 -18.19 1.16 19.25
CA THR A 302 -17.92 -0.18 19.77
C THR A 302 -18.90 -0.51 20.89
N GLN A 303 -19.57 -1.64 20.78
CA GLN A 303 -20.42 -2.20 21.83
C GLN A 303 -19.55 -3.07 22.75
N VAL A 304 -19.63 -2.82 24.04
CA VAL A 304 -18.77 -3.42 25.05
C VAL A 304 -19.58 -3.96 26.23
N LEU A 305 -19.11 -5.07 26.79
CA LEU A 305 -19.52 -5.59 28.09
C LEU A 305 -18.55 -5.05 29.15
N LEU A 306 -19.07 -4.44 30.20
CA LEU A 306 -18.30 -3.94 31.33
C LEU A 306 -18.09 -5.05 32.39
N THR A 307 -17.15 -4.82 33.31
CA THR A 307 -16.81 -5.81 34.37
C THR A 307 -17.92 -6.06 35.37
N ASP A 308 -18.85 -5.12 35.53
CA ASP A 308 -20.06 -5.25 36.34
C ASP A 308 -21.22 -5.97 35.62
N GLY A 309 -21.02 -6.33 34.34
CA GLY A 309 -22.01 -7.00 33.50
C GLY A 309 -22.90 -6.05 32.69
N GLU A 310 -22.76 -4.74 32.83
CA GLU A 310 -23.54 -3.78 32.03
C GLU A 310 -23.03 -3.69 30.58
N VAL A 311 -23.94 -3.41 29.64
CA VAL A 311 -23.62 -3.17 28.23
C VAL A 311 -23.62 -1.68 27.94
N GLY A 312 -22.63 -1.23 27.17
CA GLY A 312 -22.56 0.14 26.71
C GLY A 312 -21.98 0.28 25.31
N THR A 313 -22.10 1.49 24.77
CA THR A 313 -21.49 1.89 23.49
C THR A 313 -20.45 2.96 23.72
N VAL A 314 -19.26 2.78 23.15
CA VAL A 314 -18.21 3.79 23.15
C VAL A 314 -18.65 5.02 22.35
N VAL A 315 -18.57 6.20 22.94
CA VAL A 315 -18.89 7.47 22.27
C VAL A 315 -17.63 8.23 21.90
N LEU A 316 -17.73 9.07 20.87
CA LEU A 316 -16.61 9.90 20.41
C LEU A 316 -16.14 10.85 21.52
N ASN A 317 -14.85 10.76 21.88
CA ASN A 317 -14.23 11.60 22.89
C ASN A 317 -13.28 12.60 22.24
N ARG A 318 -13.80 13.78 21.83
CA ARG A 318 -12.98 14.77 21.10
C ARG A 318 -11.82 15.38 21.92
N ASN A 319 -11.93 15.37 23.25
CA ASN A 319 -11.02 16.06 24.17
C ASN A 319 -10.48 15.17 25.30
N GLY A 320 -10.47 13.84 25.14
CA GLY A 320 -10.07 12.93 26.23
C GLY A 320 -9.28 11.72 25.73
N SER A 321 -8.81 10.89 26.66
CA SER A 321 -7.97 9.74 26.36
C SER A 321 -8.73 8.64 25.61
N ASP A 322 -8.10 8.07 24.59
CA ASP A 322 -8.57 6.90 23.84
C ASP A 322 -8.47 5.59 24.67
N ILE A 323 -7.70 5.60 25.76
CA ILE A 323 -7.44 4.44 26.63
C ILE A 323 -8.56 4.24 27.66
N LEU A 324 -9.16 5.33 28.14
CA LEU A 324 -10.33 5.33 29.02
C LEU A 324 -11.49 5.98 28.26
N PRO A 325 -12.19 5.23 27.39
CA PRO A 325 -13.27 5.78 26.60
C PRO A 325 -14.45 6.24 27.45
N LYS A 326 -15.24 7.16 26.90
CA LYS A 326 -16.58 7.45 27.41
C LYS A 326 -17.55 6.39 26.90
N ILE A 327 -18.37 5.85 27.80
CA ILE A 327 -19.33 4.79 27.52
C ILE A 327 -20.73 5.31 27.74
N LYS A 328 -21.58 5.19 26.71
CA LYS A 328 -23.02 5.35 26.84
C LYS A 328 -23.63 4.03 27.30
N LEU A 329 -24.05 3.98 28.56
CA LEU A 329 -24.70 2.83 29.18
C LEU A 329 -26.07 2.59 28.55
N HIS A 330 -26.39 1.35 28.22
CA HIS A 330 -27.67 1.01 27.58
C HIS A 330 -28.83 1.03 28.57
N SER A 331 -28.62 0.60 29.83
CA SER A 331 -29.70 0.50 30.81
C SER A 331 -30.23 1.86 31.27
N GLN A 332 -29.33 2.84 31.40
CA GLN A 332 -29.63 4.18 31.95
C GLN A 332 -29.63 5.28 30.88
N ASN A 333 -29.26 4.97 29.63
CA ASN A 333 -29.07 5.93 28.54
C ASN A 333 -28.15 7.12 28.91
N ARG A 334 -27.23 6.90 29.85
CA ARG A 334 -26.29 7.91 30.40
C ARG A 334 -24.88 7.67 29.89
N VAL A 335 -24.16 8.75 29.62
CA VAL A 335 -22.72 8.68 29.28
C VAL A 335 -21.90 8.78 30.57
N ILE A 336 -21.01 7.81 30.78
CA ILE A 336 -20.04 7.81 31.87
C ILE A 336 -18.62 7.86 31.31
N GLN A 337 -17.70 8.44 32.08
CA GLN A 337 -16.27 8.33 31.85
C GLN A 337 -15.78 7.12 32.66
N LEU A 338 -15.03 6.20 32.06
CA LEU A 338 -14.46 5.09 32.83
C LEU A 338 -13.46 5.63 33.88
N PRO A 339 -13.50 5.11 35.11
CA PRO A 339 -12.72 5.64 36.22
C PRO A 339 -11.23 5.28 36.06
N SER A 340 -10.35 6.21 36.42
CA SER A 340 -8.90 6.05 36.29
C SER A 340 -8.30 5.03 37.26
N ASP A 341 -9.01 4.68 38.33
CA ASP A 341 -8.61 3.67 39.31
C ASP A 341 -8.91 2.23 38.85
N LEU A 342 -9.52 2.07 37.66
CA LEU A 342 -9.86 0.78 37.05
C LEU A 342 -10.89 -0.05 37.85
N SER A 343 -11.65 0.59 38.74
CA SER A 343 -12.75 -0.06 39.46
C SER A 343 -13.86 -0.59 38.54
N LEU A 344 -14.05 0.06 37.39
CA LEU A 344 -14.92 -0.37 36.30
C LEU A 344 -14.15 -0.32 34.98
N THR A 345 -14.08 -1.46 34.29
CA THR A 345 -13.36 -1.55 33.00
C THR A 345 -14.18 -2.30 31.96
N ILE A 346 -13.73 -2.25 30.70
CA ILE A 346 -14.31 -3.05 29.63
C ILE A 346 -13.80 -4.49 29.79
N LYS A 347 -14.75 -5.42 29.97
CA LYS A 347 -14.49 -6.85 30.02
C LYS A 347 -14.23 -7.43 28.63
N SER A 348 -15.06 -7.06 27.64
CA SER A 348 -14.89 -7.52 26.26
C SER A 348 -15.68 -6.68 25.26
N VAL A 349 -15.17 -6.55 24.03
CA VAL A 349 -15.96 -6.15 22.86
C VAL A 349 -17.00 -7.22 22.51
N ILE A 350 -18.23 -6.80 22.24
CA ILE A 350 -19.35 -7.66 21.84
C ILE A 350 -19.95 -7.28 20.48
N GLY A 351 -19.62 -6.11 19.93
CA GLY A 351 -20.13 -5.66 18.64
C GLY A 351 -19.57 -4.30 18.20
N TRP A 352 -19.89 -3.89 16.98
CA TRP A 352 -19.55 -2.56 16.44
C TRP A 352 -20.61 -2.13 15.41
N ASP A 353 -21.18 -0.93 15.55
CA ASP A 353 -22.19 -0.40 14.62
C ASP A 353 -21.75 0.99 14.09
N SER A 354 -21.16 1.01 12.90
CA SER A 354 -20.54 2.21 12.32
C SER A 354 -21.50 3.16 11.59
N LYS A 355 -22.83 2.96 11.67
CA LYS A 355 -23.82 3.77 10.93
C LYS A 355 -23.59 5.27 11.01
N GLU A 356 -23.28 5.80 12.19
CA GLU A 356 -23.06 7.24 12.40
C GLU A 356 -21.79 7.76 11.70
N ILE A 357 -20.71 6.96 11.70
CA ILE A 357 -19.46 7.29 11.00
C ILE A 357 -19.70 7.29 9.48
N LEU A 358 -20.42 6.29 8.98
CA LEU A 358 -20.81 6.20 7.57
C LEU A 358 -21.69 7.39 7.14
N MET A 359 -22.55 7.91 8.02
CA MET A 359 -23.33 9.11 7.73
C MET A 359 -22.45 10.36 7.55
N GLN A 360 -21.34 10.47 8.31
CA GLN A 360 -20.41 11.59 8.16
C GLN A 360 -19.65 11.54 6.84
N GLU A 361 -19.15 10.37 6.43
CA GLU A 361 -18.48 10.22 5.13
C GLU A 361 -19.44 10.55 3.96
N LYS A 362 -20.70 10.10 4.06
CA LYS A 362 -21.76 10.49 3.11
C LYS A 362 -22.07 11.98 3.10
N ARG A 363 -21.88 12.69 4.21
CA ARG A 363 -22.03 14.15 4.26
C ARG A 363 -20.88 14.82 3.53
N ASN A 364 -19.64 14.42 3.81
CA ASN A 364 -18.46 14.97 3.14
C ASN A 364 -18.51 14.77 1.62
N TRP A 365 -19.00 13.61 1.14
CA TRP A 365 -19.22 13.37 -0.29
C TRP A 365 -20.23 14.33 -0.91
N ARG A 366 -21.38 14.53 -0.25
CA ARG A 366 -22.40 15.48 -0.73
C ARG A 366 -21.86 16.91 -0.79
N ASP A 367 -21.15 17.32 0.26
CA ASP A 367 -20.54 18.65 0.31
C ASP A 367 -19.49 18.81 -0.80
N TYR A 368 -18.73 17.76 -1.12
CA TYR A 368 -17.75 17.76 -2.20
C TYR A 368 -18.41 17.99 -3.56
N ILE A 369 -19.46 17.21 -3.89
CA ILE A 369 -20.23 17.38 -5.13
C ILE A 369 -20.81 18.79 -5.23
N GLN A 370 -21.41 19.29 -4.15
CA GLN A 370 -22.03 20.61 -4.16
C GLN A 370 -21.00 21.72 -4.43
N ASN A 371 -19.83 21.67 -3.78
CA ASN A 371 -18.79 22.66 -4.02
C ASN A 371 -18.20 22.61 -5.44
N ILE A 372 -18.21 21.45 -6.12
CA ILE A 372 -17.85 21.37 -7.55
C ILE A 372 -18.88 22.10 -8.41
N VAL A 373 -20.17 21.82 -8.19
CA VAL A 373 -21.27 22.43 -8.94
C VAL A 373 -21.32 23.95 -8.73
N ASP A 374 -21.07 24.41 -7.50
CA ASP A 374 -21.02 25.83 -7.14
C ASP A 374 -19.75 26.56 -7.63
N GLY A 375 -18.77 25.83 -8.18
CA GLY A 375 -17.50 26.39 -8.63
C GLY A 375 -16.51 26.76 -7.51
N ASN A 376 -16.74 26.28 -6.28
CA ASN A 376 -15.88 26.54 -5.13
C ASN A 376 -14.70 25.56 -5.08
N ALA A 377 -13.71 25.78 -5.95
CA ALA A 377 -12.55 24.90 -6.11
C ALA A 377 -11.75 24.70 -4.81
N LEU A 378 -11.59 25.73 -3.97
CA LEU A 378 -10.76 25.64 -2.76
C LEU A 378 -11.38 24.71 -1.71
N ARG A 379 -12.68 24.86 -1.44
CA ARG A 379 -13.38 23.97 -0.51
C ARG A 379 -13.52 22.55 -1.06
N ALA A 380 -13.75 22.43 -2.36
CA ALA A 380 -13.76 21.14 -3.04
C ALA A 380 -12.39 20.43 -2.92
N LEU A 381 -11.29 21.16 -2.99
CA LEU A 381 -9.93 20.61 -2.84
C LEU A 381 -9.67 20.08 -1.41
N GLU A 382 -10.10 20.79 -0.37
CA GLU A 382 -9.99 20.33 1.03
C GLU A 382 -10.76 19.02 1.26
N LEU A 383 -12.00 18.95 0.74
CA LEU A 383 -12.82 17.76 0.82
C LEU A 383 -12.24 16.62 -0.03
N LEU A 384 -11.72 16.94 -1.22
CA LEU A 384 -11.02 15.98 -2.07
C LEU A 384 -9.83 15.38 -1.34
N ASP A 385 -8.99 16.18 -0.69
CA ASP A 385 -7.83 15.68 0.05
C ASP A 385 -8.28 14.75 1.19
N ALA A 386 -9.31 15.12 1.95
CA ALA A 386 -9.89 14.27 3.00
C ALA A 386 -10.50 12.96 2.47
N LEU A 387 -11.25 13.01 1.37
CA LEU A 387 -11.85 11.84 0.72
C LEU A 387 -10.82 10.96 0.01
N SER A 388 -9.69 11.55 -0.38
CA SER A 388 -8.59 10.85 -1.03
C SER A 388 -7.67 10.15 -0.05
N ASP A 389 -7.82 10.36 1.26
CA ASP A 389 -6.90 9.81 2.24
C ASP A 389 -6.80 8.28 2.11
N SER A 390 -5.57 7.77 2.16
CA SER A 390 -5.24 6.35 1.99
C SER A 390 -5.63 5.69 0.66
N LYS A 391 -6.11 6.44 -0.35
CA LYS A 391 -6.33 5.93 -1.72
C LYS A 391 -5.06 5.99 -2.56
N ARG A 392 -4.79 4.95 -3.35
CA ARG A 392 -3.82 4.99 -4.47
C ARG A 392 -4.20 6.08 -5.46
N ILE A 393 -3.24 6.55 -6.24
CA ILE A 393 -3.49 7.74 -7.07
C ILE A 393 -4.55 7.47 -8.14
N GLU A 394 -4.52 6.31 -8.80
CA GLU A 394 -5.51 5.90 -9.80
C GLU A 394 -6.92 5.82 -9.21
N ASN A 395 -7.04 5.32 -7.98
CA ASN A 395 -8.33 5.25 -7.28
C ASN A 395 -8.88 6.65 -6.92
N VAL A 396 -8.04 7.69 -6.88
CA VAL A 396 -8.55 9.08 -6.77
C VAL A 396 -9.27 9.48 -8.06
N PHE A 397 -8.72 9.11 -9.22
CA PHE A 397 -9.35 9.36 -10.52
C PHE A 397 -10.68 8.63 -10.64
N ILE A 398 -10.70 7.33 -10.32
CA ILE A 398 -11.90 6.49 -10.42
C ILE A 398 -12.95 6.88 -9.36
N ASP A 399 -12.60 6.78 -8.07
CA ASP A 399 -13.59 6.86 -6.99
C ASP A 399 -14.07 8.27 -6.71
N LEU A 400 -13.30 9.30 -7.08
CA LEU A 400 -13.60 10.69 -6.75
C LEU A 400 -13.87 11.50 -8.01
N PHE A 401 -12.93 11.59 -8.95
CA PHE A 401 -13.09 12.45 -10.13
C PHE A 401 -14.17 11.94 -11.10
N GLU A 402 -13.99 10.74 -11.67
CA GLU A 402 -14.94 10.12 -12.60
C GLU A 402 -16.30 9.92 -11.94
N ARG A 403 -16.33 9.33 -10.73
CA ARG A 403 -17.58 9.14 -9.98
C ARG A 403 -18.34 10.45 -9.75
N SER A 404 -17.65 11.53 -9.38
CA SER A 404 -18.31 12.82 -9.14
C SER A 404 -18.92 13.39 -10.41
N MET A 405 -18.21 13.29 -11.54
CA MET A 405 -18.72 13.77 -12.82
C MET A 405 -19.90 12.95 -13.30
N ASN A 406 -19.84 11.61 -13.20
CA ASN A 406 -20.95 10.74 -13.55
C ASN A 406 -22.21 11.05 -12.71
N GLU A 407 -22.04 11.35 -11.41
CA GLU A 407 -23.14 11.75 -10.54
C GLU A 407 -23.72 13.12 -10.95
N ILE A 408 -22.87 14.12 -11.25
CA ILE A 408 -23.30 15.46 -11.67
C ILE A 408 -24.00 15.41 -13.04
N GLU A 409 -23.46 14.68 -14.01
CA GLU A 409 -24.04 14.52 -15.35
C GLU A 409 -25.39 13.81 -15.28
N LYS A 410 -25.53 12.78 -14.45
CA LYS A 410 -26.81 12.13 -14.19
C LYS A 410 -27.83 13.11 -13.62
N ARG A 411 -27.45 13.95 -12.65
CA ARG A 411 -28.32 14.99 -12.07
C ARG A 411 -28.72 16.05 -13.11
N ALA A 412 -27.82 16.41 -14.02
CA ALA A 412 -28.12 17.33 -15.13
C ALA A 412 -29.10 16.70 -16.13
N HIS A 413 -28.94 15.41 -16.48
CA HIS A 413 -29.89 14.69 -17.33
C HIS A 413 -31.28 14.60 -16.69
N LEU A 414 -31.36 14.46 -15.37
CA LEU A 414 -32.60 14.50 -14.59
C LEU A 414 -33.15 15.93 -14.39
N GLN A 415 -32.52 16.95 -14.97
CA GLN A 415 -32.88 18.37 -14.85
C GLN A 415 -32.83 18.92 -13.40
N GLU A 416 -32.11 18.26 -12.50
CA GLU A 416 -31.88 18.74 -11.14
C GLU A 416 -30.82 19.85 -11.06
N ILE A 417 -29.98 19.95 -12.09
CA ILE A 417 -28.87 20.91 -12.23
C ILE A 417 -28.99 21.57 -13.61
N LYS A 418 -28.69 22.87 -13.73
CA LYS A 418 -28.79 23.59 -15.00
C LYS A 418 -27.59 23.26 -15.90
N PRO A 419 -27.73 23.37 -17.25
CA PRO A 419 -26.60 23.17 -18.17
C PRO A 419 -25.39 24.09 -17.89
N ALA A 420 -25.63 25.33 -17.44
CA ALA A 420 -24.56 26.26 -17.06
C ALA A 420 -23.75 25.74 -15.85
N ASP A 421 -24.43 25.18 -14.86
CA ASP A 421 -23.80 24.63 -13.66
C ASP A 421 -22.99 23.36 -14.00
N LEU A 422 -23.43 22.55 -14.96
CA LEU A 422 -22.64 21.43 -15.50
C LEU A 422 -21.33 21.93 -16.16
N SER A 423 -21.38 23.04 -16.88
CA SER A 423 -20.17 23.66 -17.46
C SER A 423 -19.21 24.18 -16.37
N ILE A 424 -19.75 24.77 -15.31
CA ILE A 424 -18.98 25.21 -14.13
C ILE A 424 -18.33 24.00 -13.44
N ALA A 425 -19.09 22.93 -13.24
CA ALA A 425 -18.61 21.69 -12.64
C ALA A 425 -17.45 21.10 -13.44
N ARG A 426 -17.59 20.97 -14.78
CA ARG A 426 -16.51 20.46 -15.65
C ARG A 426 -15.23 21.30 -15.55
N THR A 427 -15.36 22.62 -15.56
CA THR A 427 -14.23 23.56 -15.45
C THR A 427 -13.55 23.47 -14.07
N THR A 428 -14.36 23.34 -13.02
CA THR A 428 -13.89 23.19 -11.63
C THR A 428 -13.16 21.87 -11.45
N THR A 429 -13.71 20.76 -11.94
CA THR A 429 -13.07 19.44 -11.92
C THR A 429 -11.76 19.44 -12.70
N LEU A 430 -11.71 20.06 -13.89
CA LEU A 430 -10.47 20.21 -14.65
C LEU A 430 -9.41 21.02 -13.89
N SER A 431 -9.82 22.06 -13.17
CA SER A 431 -8.93 22.85 -12.31
C SER A 431 -8.38 22.00 -11.17
N LEU A 432 -9.23 21.23 -10.49
CA LEU A 432 -8.80 20.31 -9.42
C LEU A 432 -7.82 19.24 -9.92
N LEU A 433 -8.06 18.66 -11.10
CA LEU A 433 -7.14 17.72 -11.75
C LEU A 433 -5.78 18.36 -12.01
N ASN A 434 -5.75 19.53 -12.65
CA ASN A 434 -4.50 20.25 -12.94
C ASN A 434 -3.70 20.54 -11.66
N TRP A 435 -4.37 20.99 -10.60
CA TRP A 435 -3.75 21.23 -9.29
C TRP A 435 -3.17 19.94 -8.69
N LYS A 436 -3.87 18.80 -8.84
CA LYS A 436 -3.37 17.50 -8.38
C LYS A 436 -2.15 17.06 -9.18
N MET A 437 -2.16 17.24 -10.50
CA MET A 437 -1.06 16.87 -11.39
C MET A 437 0.22 17.68 -11.15
N LEU A 438 0.10 18.97 -10.83
CA LEU A 438 1.25 19.81 -10.46
C LEU A 438 2.04 19.23 -9.27
N LYS A 439 1.36 18.55 -8.34
CA LYS A 439 2.00 17.88 -7.20
C LYS A 439 2.59 16.51 -7.57
N LEU A 440 2.02 15.82 -8.57
CA LEU A 440 2.37 14.42 -8.87
C LEU A 440 3.53 14.28 -9.86
N LEU A 441 3.74 15.25 -10.73
CA LEU A 441 4.72 15.17 -11.82
C LEU A 441 6.13 15.66 -11.46
N GLN A 442 6.38 16.15 -10.25
CA GLN A 442 7.63 16.83 -9.90
C GLN A 442 8.88 15.94 -9.98
N ASP A 443 8.78 14.62 -9.74
CA ASP A 443 9.94 13.71 -9.63
C ASP A 443 9.81 12.42 -10.47
N ARG A 444 9.14 12.47 -11.62
CA ARG A 444 8.78 11.23 -12.34
C ARG A 444 9.82 10.79 -13.37
N LYS A 445 10.28 9.53 -13.28
CA LYS A 445 11.06 8.86 -14.34
C LYS A 445 10.15 8.37 -15.46
N VAL A 446 10.56 8.56 -16.72
CA VAL A 446 9.89 8.03 -17.91
C VAL A 446 10.47 6.65 -18.22
N GLU A 447 9.64 5.63 -18.12
CA GLU A 447 10.09 4.23 -18.22
C GLU A 447 9.27 3.39 -19.18
N MET A 448 8.03 3.79 -19.48
CA MET A 448 7.13 3.01 -20.34
C MET A 448 7.24 3.41 -21.82
N GLY A 449 7.99 4.46 -22.15
CA GLY A 449 8.14 4.97 -23.51
C GLY A 449 7.21 6.16 -23.79
N GLU A 450 7.00 6.45 -25.07
CA GLU A 450 6.16 7.56 -25.53
C GLU A 450 4.75 7.08 -25.88
N ALA A 451 3.73 7.82 -25.43
CA ALA A 451 2.32 7.60 -25.72
C ALA A 451 1.69 8.85 -26.34
N ILE A 452 0.90 8.67 -27.40
CA ILE A 452 0.09 9.73 -27.98
C ILE A 452 -1.31 9.62 -27.40
N VAL A 453 -1.86 10.74 -26.90
CA VAL A 453 -3.23 10.80 -26.39
C VAL A 453 -3.97 11.81 -27.24
N ALA A 454 -4.95 11.35 -28.00
CA ALA A 454 -5.57 12.13 -29.07
C ALA A 454 -7.09 12.14 -28.97
N ASN A 455 -7.68 13.33 -29.13
CA ASN A 455 -9.11 13.44 -29.31
C ASN A 455 -9.48 13.07 -30.75
N LEU A 456 -10.37 12.10 -30.91
CA LEU A 456 -10.98 11.78 -32.21
C LEU A 456 -12.40 12.35 -32.32
N ASP A 457 -12.97 12.84 -31.22
CA ASP A 457 -14.36 13.25 -31.15
C ASP A 457 -14.49 14.77 -31.34
N SER A 458 -15.55 15.20 -32.02
CA SER A 458 -15.92 16.61 -32.17
C SER A 458 -16.58 17.20 -30.92
N ALA A 459 -17.05 16.35 -30.02
CA ALA A 459 -17.66 16.74 -28.76
C ALA A 459 -16.60 17.11 -27.69
N ASN A 460 -17.00 18.02 -26.81
CA ASN A 460 -16.17 18.71 -25.83
C ASN A 460 -15.76 17.82 -24.63
N GLU A 461 -15.14 16.67 -24.90
CA GLU A 461 -14.72 15.67 -23.90
C GLU A 461 -13.28 15.86 -23.40
N GLN A 462 -12.84 17.11 -23.34
CA GLN A 462 -11.50 17.46 -22.88
C GLN A 462 -11.19 16.90 -21.48
N LEU A 463 -12.21 16.74 -20.64
CA LEU A 463 -12.05 16.24 -19.28
C LEU A 463 -11.70 14.74 -19.24
N GLN A 464 -12.40 13.89 -19.98
CA GLN A 464 -12.13 12.44 -20.01
C GLN A 464 -10.77 12.16 -20.65
N LEU A 465 -10.51 12.78 -21.81
CA LEU A 465 -9.22 12.65 -22.48
C LEU A 465 -8.08 13.14 -21.58
N LYS A 466 -8.30 14.20 -20.79
CA LYS A 466 -7.32 14.67 -19.81
C LYS A 466 -7.09 13.66 -18.69
N MET A 467 -8.13 13.01 -18.16
CA MET A 467 -7.97 11.95 -17.15
C MET A 467 -7.15 10.77 -17.71
N VAL A 468 -7.39 10.36 -18.96
CA VAL A 468 -6.61 9.32 -19.64
C VAL A 468 -5.14 9.73 -19.79
N ASP A 469 -4.88 10.95 -20.28
CA ASP A 469 -3.53 11.52 -20.38
C ASP A 469 -2.81 11.53 -19.02
N ASP A 470 -3.49 11.99 -17.97
CA ASP A 470 -2.95 12.04 -16.62
C ASP A 470 -2.63 10.64 -16.08
N LEU A 471 -3.47 9.63 -16.32
CA LEU A 471 -3.19 8.26 -15.88
C LEU A 471 -1.98 7.66 -16.59
N PHE A 472 -1.82 7.88 -17.90
CA PHE A 472 -0.59 7.54 -18.62
C PHE A 472 0.62 8.28 -18.04
N ALA A 473 0.47 9.59 -17.83
CA ALA A 473 1.48 10.49 -17.29
C ALA A 473 1.75 10.30 -15.78
N ILE A 474 0.98 9.47 -15.07
CA ILE A 474 1.28 9.04 -13.70
C ILE A 474 1.95 7.65 -13.68
N ASN A 475 1.64 6.73 -14.61
CA ASN A 475 2.10 5.32 -14.55
C ASN A 475 3.42 4.88 -15.27
N GLY A 476 3.94 5.66 -16.19
CA GLY A 476 5.37 5.70 -16.56
C GLY A 476 5.62 6.27 -17.96
N TRP A 477 4.57 6.67 -18.68
CA TRP A 477 4.66 7.16 -20.04
C TRP A 477 4.99 8.64 -20.11
N LYS A 478 5.70 9.02 -21.17
CA LYS A 478 5.80 10.39 -21.65
C LYS A 478 4.67 10.62 -22.65
N THR A 479 3.73 11.49 -22.30
CA THR A 479 2.54 11.71 -23.11
C THR A 479 2.72 12.87 -24.07
N LEU A 480 2.13 12.70 -25.26
CA LEU A 480 1.95 13.74 -26.27
C LEU A 480 0.44 13.98 -26.36
N PHE A 481 -0.02 14.99 -25.61
CA PHE A 481 -1.44 15.29 -25.45
C PHE A 481 -1.95 16.23 -26.55
N LEU A 482 -2.83 15.72 -27.39
CA LEU A 482 -3.45 16.46 -28.51
C LEU A 482 -4.86 16.88 -28.08
N ARG A 483 -5.00 18.16 -27.70
CA ARG A 483 -6.25 18.75 -27.20
C ARG A 483 -7.30 18.94 -28.28
N GLU A 484 -6.86 19.21 -29.50
CA GLU A 484 -7.70 19.43 -30.67
C GLU A 484 -7.87 18.12 -31.44
N ASN A 485 -8.89 18.07 -32.30
CA ASN A 485 -9.19 16.89 -33.10
C ASN A 485 -7.98 16.52 -33.96
N ALA A 486 -7.47 15.31 -33.74
CA ALA A 486 -6.36 14.78 -34.51
C ALA A 486 -6.88 13.86 -35.60
N ASP A 487 -6.48 14.11 -36.85
CA ASP A 487 -6.79 13.21 -37.96
C ASP A 487 -5.74 12.09 -38.09
N LEU A 488 -6.05 11.12 -38.95
CA LEU A 488 -5.15 9.98 -39.22
C LEU A 488 -3.77 10.42 -39.68
N ALA A 489 -3.67 11.49 -40.49
CA ALA A 489 -2.41 11.96 -41.04
C ALA A 489 -1.50 12.51 -39.93
N MET A 490 -2.06 13.32 -39.04
CA MET A 490 -1.36 13.87 -37.89
C MET A 490 -0.92 12.79 -36.91
N ILE A 491 -1.79 11.82 -36.59
CA ILE A 491 -1.45 10.69 -35.72
C ILE A 491 -0.30 9.87 -36.33
N THR A 492 -0.35 9.60 -37.64
CA THR A 492 0.68 8.83 -38.35
C THR A 492 2.04 9.55 -38.36
N ASP A 493 2.07 10.86 -38.62
CA ASP A 493 3.31 11.66 -38.55
C ASP A 493 3.92 11.62 -37.14
N LEU A 494 3.09 11.77 -36.11
CA LEU A 494 3.55 11.75 -34.73
C LEU A 494 4.07 10.38 -34.32
N LEU A 495 3.35 9.30 -34.64
CA LEU A 495 3.80 7.92 -34.37
C LEU A 495 5.20 7.67 -34.96
N GLN A 496 5.42 8.12 -36.19
CA GLN A 496 6.71 7.95 -36.87
C GLN A 496 7.82 8.82 -36.26
N ARG A 497 7.58 10.12 -36.06
CA ARG A 497 8.59 11.07 -35.57
C ARG A 497 9.00 10.82 -34.13
N LYS A 498 8.04 10.43 -33.31
CA LYS A 498 8.20 10.24 -31.86
C LYS A 498 8.48 8.79 -31.50
N LYS A 499 8.35 7.87 -32.45
CA LYS A 499 8.51 6.43 -32.23
C LYS A 499 7.63 5.96 -31.06
N ALA A 500 6.41 6.52 -30.98
CA ALA A 500 5.47 6.20 -29.92
C ALA A 500 4.95 4.77 -30.11
N GLY A 501 5.09 3.95 -29.07
CA GLY A 501 4.60 2.56 -29.06
C GLY A 501 3.15 2.43 -28.59
N TYR A 502 2.55 3.55 -28.17
CA TYR A 502 1.22 3.59 -27.57
C TYR A 502 0.40 4.73 -28.14
N LEU A 503 -0.87 4.45 -28.43
CA LEU A 503 -1.88 5.43 -28.81
C LEU A 503 -3.10 5.27 -27.90
N ALA A 504 -3.63 6.37 -27.40
CA ALA A 504 -4.87 6.40 -26.64
C ALA A 504 -5.84 7.39 -27.26
N VAL A 505 -7.08 6.95 -27.45
CA VAL A 505 -8.14 7.72 -28.08
C VAL A 505 -9.43 7.57 -27.29
N THR A 506 -10.26 8.61 -27.32
CA THR A 506 -11.59 8.57 -26.69
C THR A 506 -12.69 8.32 -27.72
N LEU A 507 -13.71 7.54 -27.35
CA LEU A 507 -14.92 7.31 -28.14
C LEU A 507 -16.15 7.30 -27.24
N SER A 508 -16.97 8.35 -27.35
CA SER A 508 -18.17 8.52 -26.52
C SER A 508 -19.46 8.64 -27.32
N GLU A 509 -19.38 9.03 -28.61
CA GLU A 509 -20.52 8.97 -29.51
C GLU A 509 -20.47 7.76 -30.46
N GLU A 510 -21.58 7.01 -30.50
CA GLU A 510 -21.78 5.91 -31.46
C GLU A 510 -21.71 6.39 -32.92
N SER A 511 -22.07 7.65 -33.19
CA SER A 511 -22.03 8.27 -34.52
C SER A 511 -20.63 8.22 -35.17
N GLN A 512 -19.56 8.23 -34.37
CA GLN A 512 -18.17 8.27 -34.82
C GLN A 512 -17.54 6.88 -34.99
N MET A 513 -18.23 5.82 -34.55
CA MET A 513 -17.70 4.45 -34.51
C MET A 513 -17.10 4.02 -35.85
N PHE A 514 -17.82 4.24 -36.96
CA PHE A 514 -17.35 3.82 -38.29
C PHE A 514 -16.04 4.51 -38.70
N HIS A 515 -15.90 5.81 -38.39
CA HIS A 515 -14.68 6.56 -38.72
C HIS A 515 -13.49 6.06 -37.89
N VAL A 516 -13.69 5.91 -36.58
CA VAL A 516 -12.66 5.43 -35.66
C VAL A 516 -12.23 4.01 -36.03
N CYS A 517 -13.16 3.09 -36.30
CA CYS A 517 -12.84 1.71 -36.71
C CYS A 517 -12.01 1.65 -38.00
N ASN A 518 -12.31 2.49 -38.99
CA ASN A 518 -11.52 2.57 -40.22
C ASN A 518 -10.09 3.07 -39.95
N MET A 519 -9.97 4.13 -39.14
CA MET A 519 -8.68 4.68 -38.73
C MET A 519 -7.83 3.64 -37.98
N LEU A 520 -8.41 2.96 -36.99
CA LEU A 520 -7.75 1.91 -36.22
C LEU A 520 -7.27 0.76 -37.10
N ASN A 521 -8.07 0.36 -38.09
CA ASN A 521 -7.68 -0.67 -39.06
C ASN A 521 -6.47 -0.27 -39.91
N VAL A 522 -6.37 1.00 -40.32
CA VAL A 522 -5.21 1.51 -41.06
C VAL A 522 -3.98 1.55 -40.17
N LEU A 523 -4.09 2.14 -38.98
CA LEU A 523 -2.98 2.26 -38.03
C LEU A 523 -2.40 0.90 -37.67
N ARG A 524 -3.24 -0.11 -37.42
CA ARG A 524 -2.79 -1.47 -37.14
C ARG A 524 -2.02 -2.11 -38.29
N LYS A 525 -2.49 -1.94 -39.53
CA LYS A 525 -1.80 -2.50 -40.72
C LYS A 525 -0.42 -1.88 -40.90
N GLN A 526 -0.29 -0.59 -40.59
CA GLN A 526 0.96 0.15 -40.75
C GLN A 526 1.91 -0.01 -39.56
N TYR A 527 1.38 -0.21 -38.35
CA TYR A 527 2.13 -0.34 -37.10
C TYR A 527 1.67 -1.57 -36.30
N PRO A 528 2.15 -2.78 -36.64
CA PRO A 528 1.70 -4.03 -36.02
C PRO A 528 2.01 -4.16 -34.52
N GLU A 529 3.07 -3.49 -34.06
CA GLU A 529 3.52 -3.49 -32.66
C GLU A 529 2.88 -2.37 -31.82
N LEU A 530 2.04 -1.52 -32.44
CA LEU A 530 1.38 -0.42 -31.74
C LEU A 530 0.30 -0.97 -30.81
N THR A 531 0.37 -0.60 -29.54
CA THR A 531 -0.71 -0.86 -28.59
C THR A 531 -1.67 0.33 -28.58
N ILE A 532 -2.95 0.08 -28.87
CA ILE A 532 -3.97 1.12 -28.95
C ILE A 532 -4.97 0.95 -27.82
N PHE A 533 -5.21 2.04 -27.09
CA PHE A 533 -6.24 2.15 -26.07
C PHE A 533 -7.42 2.93 -26.61
N VAL A 534 -8.62 2.37 -26.49
CA VAL A 534 -9.86 3.09 -26.79
C VAL A 534 -10.70 3.18 -25.53
N HIS A 535 -10.96 4.41 -25.09
CA HIS A 535 -11.65 4.69 -23.84
C HIS A 535 -12.93 5.50 -24.07
N GLY A 536 -14.00 5.20 -23.35
CA GLY A 536 -15.24 6.00 -23.38
C GLY A 536 -16.48 5.12 -23.42
N ALA A 537 -17.66 5.74 -23.23
CA ALA A 537 -18.93 5.02 -23.05
C ALA A 537 -19.27 4.07 -24.22
N SER A 538 -18.86 4.43 -25.44
CA SER A 538 -19.08 3.65 -26.66
C SER A 538 -17.88 2.80 -27.07
N ALA A 539 -16.82 2.71 -26.26
CA ALA A 539 -15.62 1.93 -26.58
C ALA A 539 -15.90 0.43 -26.74
N HIS A 540 -16.89 -0.12 -26.01
CA HIS A 540 -17.30 -1.52 -26.10
C HIS A 540 -17.81 -1.92 -27.50
N LEU A 541 -18.27 -0.95 -28.31
CA LEU A 541 -18.70 -1.20 -29.69
C LEU A 541 -17.54 -1.59 -30.63
N ILE A 542 -16.29 -1.46 -30.17
CA ILE A 542 -15.07 -1.82 -30.89
C ILE A 542 -14.62 -3.25 -30.53
N ASP A 543 -15.17 -3.87 -29.49
CA ASP A 543 -14.75 -5.18 -28.97
C ASP A 543 -14.83 -6.30 -30.01
N ASP A 544 -15.76 -6.19 -30.96
CA ASP A 544 -15.95 -7.15 -32.05
C ASP A 544 -14.85 -7.10 -33.14
N LEU A 545 -13.89 -6.18 -33.04
CA LEU A 545 -12.72 -6.18 -33.91
C LEU A 545 -11.76 -7.32 -33.52
N PRO A 546 -11.55 -8.33 -34.38
CA PRO A 546 -10.63 -9.42 -34.10
C PRO A 546 -9.19 -8.91 -34.24
N ALA A 547 -8.62 -8.36 -33.17
CA ALA A 547 -7.27 -7.80 -33.23
C ALA A 547 -6.52 -7.85 -31.91
N ARG A 548 -5.34 -8.51 -31.91
CA ARG A 548 -4.30 -8.32 -30.90
C ARG A 548 -3.87 -6.85 -30.89
N GLY A 549 -3.68 -6.27 -29.69
CA GLY A 549 -3.10 -4.94 -29.52
C GLY A 549 -4.07 -3.78 -29.33
N ILE A 550 -5.40 -4.01 -29.42
CA ILE A 550 -6.42 -3.02 -29.06
C ILE A 550 -6.97 -3.36 -27.66
N LEU A 551 -7.03 -2.36 -26.78
CA LEU A 551 -7.52 -2.47 -25.42
C LEU A 551 -8.64 -1.44 -25.22
N THR A 552 -9.86 -1.95 -25.05
CA THR A 552 -11.07 -1.14 -24.85
C THR A 552 -11.40 -0.99 -23.37
N SER A 553 -12.01 0.14 -23.01
CA SER A 553 -12.47 0.41 -21.64
C SER A 553 -13.65 1.36 -21.64
N ALA A 554 -14.73 0.99 -20.97
CA ALA A 554 -15.91 1.82 -20.82
C ALA A 554 -15.76 2.90 -19.72
N ASP A 555 -14.90 2.63 -18.73
CA ASP A 555 -14.62 3.52 -17.60
C ASP A 555 -13.12 3.50 -17.22
N LEU A 556 -12.72 4.38 -16.31
CA LEU A 556 -11.32 4.48 -15.87
C LEU A 556 -10.86 3.26 -15.07
N SER A 557 -11.78 2.50 -14.45
CA SER A 557 -11.45 1.26 -13.74
C SER A 557 -10.96 0.20 -14.71
N GLU A 558 -11.69 -0.06 -15.79
CA GLU A 558 -11.28 -0.96 -16.87
C GLU A 558 -10.00 -0.47 -17.57
N PHE A 559 -9.89 0.84 -17.79
CA PHE A 559 -8.70 1.44 -18.37
C PHE A 559 -7.45 1.15 -17.52
N VAL A 560 -7.54 1.32 -16.20
CA VAL A 560 -6.44 1.00 -15.27
C VAL A 560 -6.14 -0.51 -15.26
N VAL A 561 -7.14 -1.38 -15.39
CA VAL A 561 -6.92 -2.83 -15.55
C VAL A 561 -6.11 -3.12 -16.82
N ASN A 562 -6.41 -2.44 -17.94
CA ASN A 562 -5.64 -2.58 -19.18
C ASN A 562 -4.20 -2.09 -19.03
N LEU A 563 -3.96 -0.99 -18.31
CA LEU A 563 -2.59 -0.55 -17.96
C LEU A 563 -1.84 -1.62 -17.16
N ARG A 564 -2.50 -2.24 -16.16
CA ARG A 564 -1.89 -3.29 -15.33
C ARG A 564 -1.39 -4.49 -16.14
N ARG A 565 -2.16 -4.91 -17.15
CA ARG A 565 -1.77 -6.02 -18.04
C ARG A 565 -0.43 -5.76 -18.72
N LEU A 566 -0.16 -4.52 -19.11
CA LEU A 566 1.12 -4.14 -19.72
C LEU A 566 2.29 -4.13 -18.73
N PHE A 567 2.05 -3.80 -17.46
CA PHE A 567 3.09 -3.84 -16.43
C PHE A 567 3.64 -5.26 -16.24
N GLN A 568 2.73 -6.25 -16.19
CA GLN A 568 3.09 -7.66 -16.01
C GLN A 568 3.89 -8.23 -17.20
N LEU A 569 3.51 -7.87 -18.42
CA LEU A 569 4.23 -8.31 -19.63
C LEU A 569 5.67 -7.77 -19.68
N LYS A 570 5.88 -6.52 -19.28
CA LYS A 570 7.22 -5.91 -19.24
C LYS A 570 8.10 -6.52 -18.14
N ALA A 571 7.52 -6.79 -16.97
CA ALA A 571 8.20 -7.51 -15.88
C ALA A 571 8.63 -8.93 -16.30
N ALA A 572 7.80 -9.65 -17.06
CA ALA A 572 8.13 -10.97 -17.61
C ALA A 572 9.19 -10.92 -18.73
N GLY A 573 9.21 -9.84 -19.53
CA GLY A 573 10.20 -9.61 -20.58
C GLY A 573 11.61 -9.34 -20.05
N CYS A 574 11.75 -8.65 -18.91
CA CYS A 574 13.05 -8.42 -18.26
C CYS A 574 13.70 -9.70 -17.68
N LYS A 575 12.96 -10.82 -17.56
CA LYS A 575 13.53 -12.12 -17.15
C LYS A 575 14.14 -12.91 -18.32
N LYS A 576 14.09 -12.39 -19.55
CA LYS A 576 14.73 -12.96 -20.74
C LYS A 576 15.62 -11.90 -21.41
N ASN A 577 16.75 -11.60 -20.79
CA ASN A 577 17.97 -11.15 -21.46
C ASN A 577 19.17 -11.48 -20.59
#